data_AF-A0AB39QUR5-F1
#
_entry.id   AF-A0AB39QUR5-F1
#
_cell.length_a   1.000
_cell.length_b   1.000
_cell.length_c   1.000
_cell.angle_alpha   90.00
_cell.angle_beta   90.00
_cell.angle_gamma   90.00
#
_symmetry.space_group_name_H-M   'P 1'
#
loop_
_entity.id
_entity.type
_entity.pdbx_description
1 polymer ?
#
loop_
_entity_poly.entity_id
_entity_poly.type
_entity_poly.pdbx_seq_one_letter_code
_entity_poly.pdbx_strand_id
1 'polypeptide(L)' 'MTSLPGGSDHGGSAMESHPLVCARCGAPARVADGPPPVTWTCAVESGVRQFFCDTCSRDNLRAIEGRLDSSWW' A
#
# COMPACT_ATOMS: atom_id res chain seq x y z
N MET A 1 8.18 -14.74 48.85
CA MET A 1 7.68 -13.90 47.75
C MET A 1 7.69 -14.74 46.49
N THR A 2 6.55 -15.30 46.13
CA THR A 2 6.33 -16.15 44.95
C THR A 2 5.54 -15.33 43.94
N SER A 3 6.00 -15.25 42.69
CA SER A 3 5.31 -14.81 41.44
C SER A 3 6.33 -14.17 40.48
N LEU A 4 6.47 -14.42 39.17
CA LEU A 4 5.76 -15.19 38.12
C LEU A 4 6.74 -15.34 36.92
N PRO A 5 6.64 -16.37 36.05
CA PRO A 5 7.24 -16.32 34.72
C PRO A 5 6.24 -15.69 33.75
N GLY A 6 6.59 -14.56 33.13
CA GLY A 6 5.84 -13.95 32.03
C GLY A 6 6.85 -13.51 30.94
N GLY A 7 6.57 -13.61 29.65
CA GLY A 7 5.28 -13.81 29.01
C GLY A 7 5.42 -14.63 27.74
N SER A 8 4.27 -15.13 27.34
CA SER A 8 4.01 -15.92 26.16
C SER A 8 4.67 -15.34 24.91
N ASP A 9 5.35 -16.21 24.17
CA ASP A 9 5.67 -16.00 22.76
C ASP A 9 4.37 -15.68 22.02
N HIS A 10 4.18 -14.42 21.66
CA HIS A 10 3.19 -14.03 20.67
C HIS A 10 3.67 -14.53 19.31
N GLY A 11 3.43 -15.82 19.07
CA GLY A 11 3.54 -16.46 17.77
C GLY A 11 2.83 -15.57 16.77
N GLY A 12 3.62 -15.05 15.83
CA GLY A 12 3.19 -14.10 14.83
C GLY A 12 1.91 -14.59 14.19
N SER A 13 0.82 -13.87 14.47
CA SER A 13 -0.44 -14.02 13.77
C SER A 13 -0.09 -13.84 12.30
N ALA A 14 -0.08 -14.95 11.55
CA ALA A 14 0.06 -14.94 10.11
C ALA A 14 -1.09 -14.08 9.61
N MET A 15 -0.75 -12.81 9.35
CA MET A 15 -1.68 -11.80 8.89
C MET A 15 -2.15 -12.33 7.55
N GLU A 16 -3.37 -12.88 7.51
CA GLU A 16 -4.03 -13.28 6.27
C GLU A 16 -3.86 -12.12 5.29
N SER A 17 -2.92 -12.33 4.37
CA SER A 17 -2.43 -11.32 3.45
C SER A 17 -3.53 -11.18 2.43
N HIS A 18 -4.51 -10.34 2.73
CA HIS A 18 -5.53 -10.02 1.75
C HIS A 18 -4.80 -9.50 0.51
N PRO A 19 -5.05 -10.08 -0.67
CA PRO A 19 -4.30 -9.74 -1.86
C PRO A 19 -4.45 -8.24 -2.09
N LEU A 20 -3.32 -7.53 -2.10
CA LEU A 20 -3.30 -6.11 -2.35
C LEU A 20 -3.86 -5.85 -3.76
N VAL A 21 -4.93 -5.06 -3.87
CA VAL A 21 -5.56 -4.73 -5.16
C VAL A 21 -5.41 -3.26 -5.49
N CYS A 22 -5.24 -2.96 -6.78
CA CYS A 22 -5.20 -1.59 -7.24
C CYS A 22 -6.59 -0.94 -7.15
N ALA A 23 -6.70 0.19 -6.45
CA ALA A 23 -7.96 0.93 -6.28
C ALA A 23 -8.52 1.48 -7.61
N ARG A 24 -7.68 1.65 -8.64
CA ARG A 24 -8.09 2.16 -9.97
C ARG A 24 -8.52 1.05 -10.93
N CYS A 25 -7.67 0.05 -11.15
CA CYS A 25 -7.91 -0.99 -12.17
C CYS A 25 -8.27 -2.36 -11.61
N GLY A 26 -8.24 -2.55 -10.28
CA GLY A 26 -8.53 -3.82 -9.63
C GLY A 26 -7.44 -4.90 -9.78
N ALA A 27 -6.34 -4.61 -10.47
CA ALA A 27 -5.27 -5.58 -10.66
C ALA A 27 -4.69 -6.03 -9.30
N PRO A 28 -4.58 -7.34 -9.04
CA PRO A 28 -3.94 -7.84 -7.83
C PRO A 28 -2.43 -7.67 -7.91
N ALA A 29 -1.80 -7.41 -6.77
CA ALA A 29 -0.37 -7.48 -6.62
C ALA A 29 0.09 -8.92 -6.88
N ARG A 30 1.18 -9.08 -7.62
CA ARG A 30 1.74 -10.40 -7.95
C ARG A 30 2.40 -11.09 -6.75
N VAL A 31 2.50 -10.40 -5.62
CA VAL A 31 2.98 -10.93 -4.36
C VAL A 31 1.75 -11.22 -3.51
N ALA A 32 1.40 -12.51 -3.38
CA ALA A 32 0.25 -12.95 -2.59
C ALA A 32 0.50 -12.80 -1.09
N ASP A 33 1.75 -13.01 -0.65
CA ASP A 33 2.16 -12.99 0.75
C ASP A 33 3.37 -12.06 0.91
N GLY A 34 3.16 -10.85 1.43
CA GLY A 34 4.25 -9.91 1.69
C GLY A 34 3.88 -8.44 1.55
N PRO A 35 4.82 -7.52 1.86
CA PRO A 35 4.61 -6.10 1.68
C PRO A 35 4.34 -5.76 0.21
N PRO A 36 3.60 -4.66 -0.06
CA PRO A 36 3.39 -4.16 -1.42
C PRO A 36 4.71 -4.08 -2.20
N PRO A 37 4.72 -4.39 -3.52
CA PRO A 37 5.91 -4.16 -4.32
C PRO A 37 6.32 -2.69 -4.22
N VAL A 38 7.62 -2.42 -4.09
CA VAL A 38 8.18 -1.06 -3.95
C VAL A 38 7.78 -0.09 -5.08
N THR A 39 7.27 -0.63 -6.19
CA THR A 39 6.78 0.12 -7.35
C THR A 39 5.34 0.61 -7.22
N TRP A 40 4.60 0.16 -6.22
CA TRP A 40 3.23 0.59 -5.97
C TRP A 40 3.19 1.91 -5.21
N THR A 41 2.21 2.74 -5.51
CA THR A 41 2.01 4.02 -4.82
C THR A 41 0.89 3.87 -3.80
N CYS A 42 1.14 4.43 -2.62
CA CYS A 42 0.14 4.55 -1.57
C CYS A 42 -0.34 6.01 -1.49
N ALA A 43 -1.64 6.23 -1.66
CA ALA A 43 -2.29 7.51 -1.40
C ALA A 43 -3.21 7.40 -0.18
N VAL A 44 -3.56 8.53 0.41
CA VAL A 44 -4.56 8.61 1.49
C VAL A 44 -5.65 9.57 1.04
N GLU A 45 -6.79 9.00 0.65
CA GLU A 45 -7.94 9.74 0.14
C GLU A 45 -9.06 9.68 1.19
N SER A 46 -9.53 10.84 1.66
CA SER A 46 -10.56 10.92 2.71
C SER A 46 -10.23 10.10 3.97
N GLY A 47 -8.94 9.99 4.32
CA GLY A 47 -8.45 9.20 5.45
C GLY A 47 -8.32 7.70 5.17
N VAL A 48 -8.70 7.22 3.98
CA VAL A 48 -8.57 5.82 3.56
C VAL A 48 -7.33 5.63 2.72
N ARG A 49 -6.53 4.63 3.08
CA ARG A 49 -5.32 4.29 2.32
C ARG A 49 -5.69 3.54 1.04
N GLN A 50 -5.36 4.11 -0.10
CA GLN A 50 -5.55 3.52 -1.42
C GLN A 50 -4.21 3.16 -2.05
N PHE A 51 -4.17 2.01 -2.72
CA PHE A 51 -2.96 1.53 -3.38
C PHE A 51 -3.15 1.49 -4.89
N PHE A 52 -2.13 1.91 -5.62
CA PHE A 52 -2.12 1.97 -7.08
C PHE A 52 -0.93 1.21 -7.64
N CYS A 53 -1.16 0.41 -8.69
CA CYS A 53 -0.09 -0.29 -9.39
C CYS A 53 0.80 0.69 -10.16
N ASP A 54 2.02 0.26 -10.50
CA ASP A 54 3.03 1.05 -11.20
C ASP A 54 2.47 1.75 -12.46
N THR A 55 1.61 1.06 -13.21
CA THR A 55 1.04 1.56 -14.45
C THR A 55 0.02 2.68 -14.16
N CYS A 56 -0.90 2.45 -13.22
CA CYS A 56 -1.91 3.44 -12.83
C CYS A 56 -1.28 4.67 -12.16
N SER A 57 -0.23 4.48 -11.37
CA SER A 57 0.52 5.58 -10.76
C SER A 57 1.19 6.47 -11.80
N ARG A 58 1.86 5.88 -12.80
CA ARG A 58 2.53 6.65 -13.87
C ARG A 58 1.55 7.36 -14.79
N ASP A 59 0.40 6.76 -15.05
CA ASP A 59 -0.66 7.40 -15.82
C ASP A 59 -1.26 8.60 -15.07
N ASN A 60 -1.45 8.50 -13.75
CA ASN A 60 -1.95 9.61 -12.94
C ASN A 60 -0.96 10.78 -12.86
N LEU A 61 0.35 10.51 -12.79
CA LEU A 61 1.38 11.56 -12.82
C LEU A 61 1.32 12.37 -14.12
N ARG A 62 1.15 11.70 -15.28
CA ARG A 62 1.02 12.38 -16.58
C ARG A 62 -0.21 13.29 -16.67
N ALA A 63 -1.31 12.92 -16.02
CA ALA A 63 -2.52 13.72 -16.00
C ALA A 63 -2.39 15.02 -15.20
N ILE A 64 -1.54 15.03 -14.15
CA ILE A 64 -1.27 16.22 -13.32
C ILE A 64 -0.26 17.15 -14.01
N GLU A 65 0.79 16.59 -14.60
CA GLU A 65 1.82 17.35 -15.33
C GLU A 65 1.25 18.14 -16.52
N GLY A 66 0.25 17.60 -17.22
CA GLY A 66 -0.40 18.30 -18.33
C GLY A 66 -1.33 19.45 -17.92
N ARG A 67 -1.63 19.59 -16.62
CA ARG A 67 -2.57 20.59 -16.09
C ARG A 67 -1.91 21.66 -15.22
N LEU A 68 -0.63 21.51 -14.90
CA LEU A 68 0.15 22.53 -14.22
C LEU A 68 0.59 23.59 -15.24
N ASP A 69 0.26 24.85 -14.97
CA ASP A 69 0.68 25.97 -15.82
C ASP A 69 2.19 26.01 -15.93
N SER A 70 2.73 26.30 -17.11
CA SER A 70 4.16 26.43 -17.35
C SER A 70 4.83 27.53 -16.53
N SER A 71 4.17 28.22 -15.61
CA SER A 71 4.79 29.13 -14.64
C SER A 71 5.27 28.46 -13.34
N TRP A 72 5.05 27.15 -13.17
CA TRP A 72 5.43 26.43 -11.94
C TRP A 72 6.83 25.75 -11.98
N TRP A 73 7.54 25.81 -13.11
CA TRP A 73 8.97 25.48 -13.19
C TRP A 73 9.83 26.69 -12.83
#